data_AF-A0AAV4LND6-F1
#
_entry.id   AF-A0AAV4LND6-F1
#
_cell.length_a   1.000
_cell.length_b   1.000
_cell.length_c   1.000
_cell.angle_alpha   90.00
_cell.angle_beta   90.00
_cell.angle_gamma   90.00
#
_symmetry.space_group_name_H-M   'P 1'
#
loop_
_entity.id
_entity.type
_entity.pdbx_description
1 polymer ?
#
loop_
_entity_poly.entity_id
_entity_poly.type
_entity_poly.pdbx_seq_one_letter_code
_entity_poly.pdbx_strand_id
1 'polypeptide(L)' 'MEIGNRLSGRQGTVYEGVQARIDAITKRYVQVYFDRVVTVNGMKLLGQVLSKSAVKKYFDNYEQLSLFDHDQCS' A
#
# COMPACT_ATOMS: atom_id res chain seq x y z
N MET A 1 6.01 -5.73 6.44
CA MET A 1 4.77 -4.93 6.57
C MET A 1 4.73 -4.41 7.97
N GLU A 2 4.90 -3.11 8.11
CA GLU A 2 4.96 -2.41 9.39
C GLU A 2 4.03 -1.20 9.36
N ILE A 3 3.63 -0.72 10.54
CA ILE A 3 2.84 0.51 10.64
C ILE A 3 3.70 1.68 10.13
N GLY A 4 3.12 2.56 9.32
CA GLY A 4 3.82 3.65 8.65
C GLY A 4 4.30 3.33 7.24
N ASN A 5 4.42 2.04 6.86
CA ASN A 5 4.85 1.68 5.52
C ASN A 5 3.88 2.18 4.46
N ARG A 6 4.44 2.60 3.33
CA ARG A 6 3.68 2.91 2.12
C ARG A 6 3.58 1.69 1.22
N LEU A 7 2.45 1.59 0.56
CA LEU A 7 2.08 0.55 -0.37
C LEU A 7 1.63 1.22 -1.67
N SER A 8 1.98 0.62 -2.79
CA SER A 8 1.45 1.03 -4.09
C SER A 8 0.39 0.04 -4.53
N GLY A 9 -0.77 0.51 -4.97
CA GLY A 9 -1.77 -0.36 -5.56
C GLY A 9 -1.23 -0.97 -6.84
N ARG A 10 -1.37 -2.30 -6.95
CA ARG A 10 -0.84 -3.10 -8.05
C ARG A 10 -1.61 -2.81 -9.34
N GLN A 11 -0.91 -2.85 -10.46
CA GLN A 11 -1.50 -2.71 -11.79
C GLN A 11 -2.58 -3.78 -12.05
N GLY A 12 -3.68 -3.41 -12.71
CA GLY A 12 -4.82 -4.28 -12.99
C GLY A 12 -5.75 -4.50 -11.79
N THR A 13 -5.57 -3.77 -10.69
CA THR A 13 -6.42 -3.87 -9.50
C THR A 13 -7.28 -2.63 -9.30
N VAL A 14 -8.30 -2.73 -8.44
CA VAL A 14 -9.18 -1.60 -8.09
C VAL A 14 -8.45 -0.45 -7.38
N TYR A 15 -7.19 -0.65 -6.99
CA TYR A 15 -6.33 0.37 -6.37
C TYR A 15 -5.17 0.77 -7.27
N GLU A 16 -5.18 0.41 -8.56
CA GLU A 16 -4.11 0.81 -9.49
C GLU A 16 -3.86 2.33 -9.44
N GLY A 17 -2.59 2.72 -9.27
CA GLY A 17 -2.17 4.12 -9.17
C GLY A 17 -2.51 4.81 -7.84
N VAL A 18 -3.05 4.09 -6.85
CA VAL A 18 -3.34 4.58 -5.50
C VAL A 18 -2.17 4.28 -4.58
N GLN A 19 -1.77 5.24 -3.76
CA GLN A 19 -0.84 4.99 -2.66
C GLN A 19 -1.61 4.81 -1.36
N ALA A 20 -1.16 3.86 -0.54
CA ALA A 20 -1.76 3.58 0.75
C ALA A 20 -0.70 3.57 1.86
N ARG A 21 -1.02 4.08 3.05
CA ARG A 21 -0.21 3.97 4.25
C ARG A 21 -0.83 2.97 5.20
N ILE A 22 -0.02 2.12 5.82
CA ILE A 22 -0.48 1.21 6.88
C ILE A 22 -0.62 2.00 8.18
N ASP A 23 -1.84 2.14 8.69
CA ASP A 23 -2.13 2.86 9.94
C ASP A 23 -2.23 1.93 11.14
N ALA A 24 -2.69 0.69 10.93
CA ALA A 24 -2.75 -0.33 11.98
C ALA A 24 -2.58 -1.74 11.42
N ILE A 25 -1.96 -2.62 12.21
CA ILE A 25 -1.83 -4.04 11.92
C ILE A 25 -2.37 -4.83 13.10
N THR A 26 -3.29 -5.74 12.83
CA THR A 26 -3.77 -6.72 13.80
C THR A 26 -3.32 -8.12 13.40
N LYS A 27 -3.68 -9.13 14.22
CA LYS A 27 -3.39 -10.53 13.90
C LYS A 27 -3.97 -10.94 12.53
N ARG A 28 -5.16 -10.46 12.18
CA ARG A 28 -5.93 -10.87 10.98
C ARG A 28 -5.99 -9.82 9.87
N TYR A 29 -5.94 -8.54 10.23
CA TYR A 29 -6.24 -7.44 9.31
C TYR A 29 -5.16 -6.35 9.32
N VAL A 30 -5.15 -5.57 8.26
CA VAL A 30 -4.33 -4.37 8.06
C VAL A 30 -5.27 -3.24 7.72
N GLN A 31 -5.18 -2.14 8.45
CA GLN A 31 -5.88 -0.91 8.13
C GLN A 31 -4.96 -0.03 7.29
N VAL A 32 -5.46 0.39 6.15
CA VAL A 32 -4.74 1.29 5.24
C VAL A 32 -5.50 2.59 5.03
N TYR A 33 -4.78 3.68 4.88
CA TYR A 33 -5.30 4.99 4.50
C TYR A 33 -4.76 5.38 3.12
N PHE A 34 -5.62 5.89 2.25
CA PHE A 34 -5.27 6.21 0.86
C PHE A 34 -4.79 7.66 0.72
N ASP A 35 -3.92 7.91 -0.26
CA ASP A 35 -3.46 9.26 -0.63
C ASP A 35 -4.58 10.15 -1.18
N ARG A 36 -5.66 9.53 -1.68
CA ARG A 36 -6.82 10.19 -2.26
C ARG A 36 -8.11 9.43 -1.95
N VAL A 37 -9.25 10.10 -2.14
CA VAL A 37 -10.55 9.41 -2.13
C VAL A 37 -10.62 8.47 -3.33
N VAL A 38 -10.76 7.16 -3.08
CA VAL A 38 -10.92 6.14 -4.12
C VAL A 38 -12.37 5.69 -4.21
N THR A 39 -12.85 5.39 -5.41
CA THR A 39 -14.20 4.85 -5.60
C THR A 39 -14.10 3.36 -5.87
N VAL A 40 -14.55 2.53 -4.93
CA VAL A 40 -14.55 1.07 -5.05
C VAL A 40 -15.99 0.59 -4.94
N ASN A 41 -16.48 -0.14 -5.95
CA ASN A 41 -17.87 -0.63 -6.01
C ASN A 41 -18.92 0.48 -5.78
N GLY A 42 -18.67 1.69 -6.28
CA GLY A 42 -19.55 2.86 -6.11
C GLY A 42 -19.44 3.57 -4.76
N MET A 43 -18.61 3.08 -3.83
CA MET A 43 -18.38 3.73 -2.54
C MET A 43 -17.09 4.56 -2.56
N LYS A 44 -17.15 5.77 -2.02
CA LYS A 44 -16.00 6.66 -1.84
C LYS A 44 -15.30 6.32 -0.53
N LEU A 45 -14.03 5.93 -0.60
CA LEU A 45 -13.23 5.48 0.54
C LEU A 45 -11.98 6.36 0.69
N LEU A 46 -11.67 6.77 1.92
CA LEU A 46 -10.39 7.39 2.30
C LEU A 46 -9.40 6.39 2.90
N GLY A 47 -9.89 5.19 3.24
CA GLY A 47 -9.10 4.10 3.79
C GLY A 47 -9.96 2.85 3.87
N GLN A 48 -9.33 1.72 4.17
CA GLN A 48 -10.02 0.45 4.28
C GLN A 48 -9.29 -0.52 5.21
N VAL A 49 -10.07 -1.37 5.88
CA VAL A 49 -9.54 -2.53 6.58
C VAL A 49 -9.54 -3.72 5.63
N LEU A 50 -8.36 -4.28 5.40
CA LEU A 50 -8.13 -5.40 4.47
C LEU A 50 -7.54 -6.60 5.22
N SER A 51 -7.83 -7.81 4.76
CA SER A 51 -7.10 -8.99 5.23
C SER A 51 -5.65 -8.93 4.74
N LYS A 52 -4.73 -9.60 5.44
CA LYS A 52 -3.32 -9.68 5.00
C LYS A 52 -3.16 -10.27 3.59
N SER A 53 -4.03 -11.21 3.21
CA SER A 53 -4.04 -11.78 1.86
C SER A 53 -4.55 -10.78 0.82
N ALA A 54 -5.57 -9.98 1.15
CA ALA A 54 -6.07 -8.93 0.26
C ALA A 54 -5.01 -7.84 0.05
N VAL A 55 -4.27 -7.46 1.09
CA VAL A 55 -3.15 -6.51 0.94
C VAL A 55 -2.12 -7.04 -0.05
N LYS A 56 -1.65 -8.29 0.11
CA LYS A 56 -0.69 -8.90 -0.83
C LYS A 56 -1.20 -9.05 -2.27
N LYS A 57 -2.53 -9.16 -2.44
CA LYS A 57 -3.18 -9.30 -3.74
C LYS A 57 -3.28 -7.94 -4.46
N TYR A 58 -3.63 -6.91 -3.72
CA TYR A 58 -4.01 -5.61 -4.27
C TYR A 58 -2.89 -4.56 -4.22
N PHE A 59 -1.91 -4.75 -3.35
CA PHE A 59 -0.85 -3.80 -3.14
C PHE A 59 0.52 -4.48 -3.21
N ASP A 60 1.46 -3.76 -3.79
CA ASP A 60 2.88 -4.04 -3.71
C ASP A 60 3.47 -3.20 -2.58
N ASN A 61 4.53 -3.70 -1.93
CA ASN A 61 5.30 -2.85 -1.04
C ASN A 61 5.86 -1.71 -1.89
N TYR A 62 5.70 -0.47 -1.43
CA TYR A 62 6.43 0.63 -2.03
C TYR A 62 7.89 0.44 -1.62
N GLU A 63 8.65 -0.30 -2.42
CA GLU A 63 10.10 -0.35 -2.27
C GLU A 63 10.58 1.06 -2.63
N GLN A 64 10.97 1.78 -1.58
CA GLN A 64 11.79 2.96 -1.76
C GLN A 64 13.05 2.44 -2.45
N LEU A 65 13.20 2.72 -3.76
CA LEU A 65 14.47 2.50 -4.46
C LEU A 65 15.56 3.06 -3.55
N SER A 66 16.41 2.18 -2.98
CA SER A 66 17.61 2.62 -2.30
C SER A 66 18.43 3.34 -3.37
N LEU A 67 18.46 4.67 -3.32
CA LEU A 67 19.33 5.50 -4.16
C LEU A 67 20.82 5.34 -3.76
N PHE A 68 21.21 4.27 -3.06
CA PHE A 68 22.52 4.10 -2.41
C PHE A 68 23.25 2.80 -2.74
N ASP A 69 23.01 2.20 -3.91
CA ASP A 69 23.86 1.11 -4.42
C ASP A 69 24.66 1.52 -5.67
N HIS A 70 25.06 2.80 -5.75
CA HIS A 70 26.00 3.29 -6.78
C HIS A 70 27.00 4.32 -6.26
N ASP A 71 27.42 4.20 -5.00
CA ASP A 71 28.62 4.87 -4.51
C ASP A 71 29.43 3.88 -3.66
N GLN A 72 30.16 2.98 -4.32
CA GLN A 72 31.58 2.77 -4.02
C GLN A 72 32.35 2.54 -5.33
N CYS A 73 32.74 3.66 -5.92
CA CYS A 73 33.95 3.76 -6.73
C CYS A 73 35.17 3.54 -5.83
N SER A 74 36.09 2.66 -6.25
CA SER A 74 37.57 2.71 -6.17
C SER A 74 38.17 1.33 -5.97
#